data_AF-F6D6V7-F1
#
_entry.id   AF-F6D6V7-F1
#
_cell.length_a   1.000
_cell.length_b   1.000
_cell.length_c   1.000
_cell.angle_alpha   90.00
_cell.angle_beta   90.00
_cell.angle_gamma   90.00
#
_symmetry.space_group_name_H-M   'P 1'
#
loop_
_entity.id
_entity.type
_entity.pdbx_description
1 polymer ?
#
loop_
_entity_poly.entity_id
_entity_poly.type
_entity_poly.pdbx_seq_one_letter_code
_entity_poly.pdbx_strand_id
1 'polypeptide(L)'
;MEDGLKYLVLGYRKNTGKTQAELARELEIPLHIVVALEMGSYKYPTKVLQAKIKDLTSQFDQQDLMCLGRGYRIREELGPDFKYFLRGLEETSGISPDELKKMHGEECLRTIGSVDMDEFEVVLVGRSV
;
A
#
# COMPACT_ATOMS: atom_id res chain seq x y z
N MET A 1 13.33 -5.89 -4.09
CA MET A 1 12.87 -4.73 -4.88
C MET A 1 11.64 -5.09 -5.73
N GLU A 2 11.57 -6.30 -6.32
CA GLU A 2 10.42 -6.73 -7.14
C GLU A 2 9.08 -6.85 -6.36
N ASP A 3 9.06 -7.39 -5.13
CA ASP A 3 7.81 -7.54 -4.36
C ASP A 3 7.20 -6.23 -3.85
N GLY A 4 8.02 -5.18 -3.71
CA GLY A 4 7.60 -3.87 -3.21
C GLY A 4 7.08 -2.93 -4.30
N LEU A 5 7.31 -3.25 -5.58
CA LEU A 5 7.00 -2.33 -6.69
C LEU A 5 5.52 -1.99 -6.77
N LYS A 6 4.66 -2.99 -6.56
CA LYS A 6 3.20 -2.79 -6.56
C LYS A 6 2.74 -1.80 -5.49
N TYR A 7 3.38 -1.85 -4.31
CA TYR A 7 3.10 -0.93 -3.21
C TYR A 7 3.72 0.44 -3.44
N LEU A 8 4.93 0.51 -4.00
CA LEU A 8 5.58 1.77 -4.35
C LEU A 8 4.75 2.58 -5.35
N VAL A 9 4.27 1.92 -6.42
CA VAL A 9 3.45 2.56 -7.47
C VAL A 9 2.11 3.01 -6.90
N LEU A 10 1.43 2.14 -6.14
CA LEU A 10 0.16 2.47 -5.49
C LEU A 10 0.31 3.62 -4.47
N GLY A 11 1.35 3.55 -3.64
CA GLY A 11 1.69 4.55 -2.63
C GLY A 11 1.96 5.91 -3.24
N TYR A 12 2.79 5.98 -4.29
CA TYR A 12 3.03 7.21 -5.04
C TYR A 12 1.74 7.82 -5.56
N ARG A 13 0.88 7.00 -6.20
CA ARG A 13 -0.38 7.48 -6.76
C ARG A 13 -1.30 8.05 -5.69
N LYS A 14 -1.44 7.35 -4.56
CA LYS A 14 -2.31 7.78 -3.45
C LYS A 14 -1.76 9.04 -2.78
N ASN A 15 -0.45 9.09 -2.52
CA ASN A 15 0.24 10.24 -1.93
C ASN A 15 0.13 11.52 -2.79
N THR A 16 0.11 11.36 -4.12
CA THR A 16 0.00 12.49 -5.07
C THR A 16 -1.44 12.80 -5.49
N GLY A 17 -2.42 12.04 -5.01
CA GLY A 17 -3.83 12.20 -5.38
C GLY A 17 -4.14 11.90 -6.85
N LYS A 18 -3.22 11.27 -7.59
CA LYS A 18 -3.35 11.05 -9.03
C LYS A 18 -4.31 9.90 -9.35
N THR A 19 -4.92 9.99 -10.51
CA THR A 19 -5.63 8.89 -11.15
C THR A 19 -4.65 7.94 -11.82
N GLN A 20 -5.07 6.69 -12.07
CA GLN A 20 -4.26 5.74 -12.84
C GLN A 20 -4.00 6.23 -14.27
N ALA A 21 -4.92 7.02 -14.85
CA ALA A 21 -4.77 7.60 -16.18
C ALA A 21 -3.70 8.69 -16.22
N GLU A 22 -3.60 9.53 -15.19
CA GLU A 22 -2.53 10.52 -15.07
C GLU A 22 -1.17 9.86 -14.88
N LEU A 23 -1.09 8.86 -14.00
CA LEU A 23 0.14 8.09 -13.81
C LEU A 23 0.59 7.37 -15.09
N ALA A 24 -0.35 6.83 -15.87
CA ALA A 24 -0.06 6.20 -17.17
C ALA A 24 0.55 7.19 -18.16
N ARG A 25 0.06 8.44 -18.20
CA ARG A 25 0.62 9.52 -19.03
C ARG A 25 2.03 9.90 -18.58
N GLU A 26 2.27 10.02 -17.27
CA GLU A 26 3.60 10.38 -16.73
C GLU A 26 4.66 9.30 -17.02
N LEU A 27 4.27 8.03 -16.93
CA LEU A 27 5.17 6.91 -17.24
C LEU A 27 5.27 6.60 -18.75
N GLU A 28 4.42 7.25 -19.56
CA GLU A 28 4.24 7.01 -21.01
C GLU A 28 3.97 5.53 -21.31
N ILE A 29 3.05 4.94 -20.57
CA ILE A 29 2.62 3.54 -20.71
C ILE A 29 1.10 3.44 -20.84
N PRO A 30 0.57 2.33 -21.40
CA PRO A 30 -0.87 2.10 -21.39
C PRO A 30 -1.44 1.99 -19.98
N LEU A 31 -2.68 2.45 -19.79
CA LEU A 31 -3.40 2.38 -18.51
C LEU A 31 -3.41 0.98 -17.89
N HIS A 32 -3.62 -0.06 -18.70
CA HIS A 32 -3.67 -1.43 -18.20
C HIS A 32 -2.34 -1.90 -17.59
N ILE A 33 -1.20 -1.31 -17.99
CA ILE A 33 0.11 -1.60 -17.39
C ILE A 33 0.20 -0.98 -15.99
N VAL A 34 -0.32 0.24 -15.78
CA VAL A 34 -0.42 0.84 -14.43
C VAL A 34 -1.26 -0.02 -13.51
N VAL A 35 -2.42 -0.48 -13.99
CA VAL A 35 -3.28 -1.38 -13.23
C VAL A 35 -2.52 -2.67 -12.89
N ALA A 36 -1.84 -3.28 -13.86
CA ALA A 36 -1.10 -4.51 -13.64
C ALA A 36 0.10 -4.34 -12.70
N LEU A 37 0.77 -3.18 -12.72
CA LEU A 37 1.81 -2.81 -11.75
C LEU A 37 1.24 -2.71 -10.34
N GLU A 38 0.15 -1.96 -10.13
CA GLU A 38 -0.46 -1.80 -8.81
C GLU A 38 -0.96 -3.14 -8.26
N MET A 39 -1.50 -4.01 -9.12
CA MET A 39 -1.98 -5.35 -8.77
C MET A 39 -0.86 -6.38 -8.57
N GLY A 40 0.39 -6.04 -8.91
CA GLY A 40 1.50 -6.99 -8.89
C GLY A 40 1.38 -8.13 -9.92
N SER A 41 0.48 -8.02 -10.89
CA SER A 41 0.33 -9.01 -11.97
C SER A 41 1.35 -8.78 -13.11
N TYR A 42 1.98 -7.61 -13.16
CA TYR A 42 3.07 -7.30 -14.08
C TYR A 42 4.45 -7.65 -13.47
N LYS A 43 4.81 -8.93 -13.54
CA LYS A 43 5.96 -9.50 -12.81
C LYS A 43 7.33 -8.97 -13.24
N TYR A 44 7.50 -8.60 -14.51
CA TYR A 44 8.80 -8.23 -15.07
C TYR A 44 8.75 -6.93 -15.87
N PRO A 45 8.72 -5.76 -15.20
CA PRO A 45 8.80 -4.49 -15.89
C PRO A 45 10.13 -4.32 -16.59
N THR A 46 10.12 -3.70 -17.77
CA THR A 46 11.35 -3.40 -18.52
C THR A 46 12.27 -2.48 -17.70
N LYS A 47 13.58 -2.59 -17.92
CA LYS A 47 14.57 -1.71 -17.25
C LYS A 47 14.25 -0.22 -17.44
N VAL A 48 13.75 0.14 -18.63
CA VAL A 48 13.32 1.51 -18.94
C VAL A 48 12.17 1.95 -18.05
N LEU A 49 11.14 1.11 -17.88
CA LEU A 49 10.01 1.42 -17.01
C LEU A 49 10.42 1.46 -15.53
N GLN A 50 11.29 0.56 -15.08
CA GLN A 50 11.83 0.60 -13.72
C GLN A 50 12.61 1.90 -13.45
N ALA A 51 13.42 2.37 -14.42
CA ALA A 51 14.13 3.64 -14.30
C ALA A 51 13.14 4.82 -14.20
N LYS A 52 12.10 4.86 -15.06
CA LYS A 52 11.06 5.88 -14.98
C LYS A 52 10.36 5.89 -13.63
N ILE A 53 9.97 4.72 -13.10
CA ILE A 53 9.32 4.63 -11.78
C ILE A 53 10.28 5.12 -10.68
N LYS A 54 11.57 4.76 -10.75
CA LYS A 54 12.58 5.22 -9.79
C LYS A 54 12.77 6.73 -9.83
N ASP A 55 12.80 7.32 -11.01
CA ASP A 55 12.93 8.78 -11.18
C ASP A 55 11.69 9.49 -10.65
N LEU A 56 10.50 8.96 -10.95
CA LEU A 56 9.20 9.45 -10.49
C LEU A 56 9.10 9.49 -8.96
N THR A 57 9.66 8.47 -8.28
CA THR A 57 9.62 8.34 -6.82
C THR A 57 10.88 8.86 -6.13
N SER A 58 11.83 9.42 -6.86
CA SER A 58 13.16 9.81 -6.34
C SER A 58 13.12 10.91 -5.28
N GLN A 59 12.10 11.77 -5.31
CA GLN A 59 11.92 12.88 -4.37
C GLN A 59 11.18 12.48 -3.10
N PHE A 60 10.72 11.23 -3.02
CA PHE A 60 9.94 10.71 -1.90
C PHE A 60 10.75 9.68 -1.13
N ASP A 61 10.40 9.48 0.14
CA ASP A 61 10.83 8.30 0.86
C ASP A 61 10.11 7.07 0.27
N GLN A 62 10.85 6.24 -0.46
CA GLN A 62 10.28 5.06 -1.12
C GLN A 62 9.77 4.05 -0.11
N GLN A 63 10.37 3.97 1.08
CA GLN A 63 9.87 3.09 2.14
C GLN A 63 8.54 3.60 2.66
N ASP A 64 8.41 4.91 2.88
CA ASP A 64 7.13 5.52 3.28
C ASP A 64 6.04 5.28 2.23
N LEU A 65 6.36 5.47 0.94
CA LEU A 65 5.42 5.18 -0.14
C LEU A 65 5.02 3.70 -0.17
N MET A 66 5.96 2.79 0.04
CA MET A 66 5.64 1.35 0.10
C MET A 66 4.73 1.03 1.29
N CYS A 67 4.98 1.60 2.48
CA CYS A 67 4.11 1.44 3.64
C CYS A 67 2.71 1.98 3.36
N LEU A 68 2.59 3.19 2.81
CA LEU A 68 1.31 3.76 2.43
C LEU A 68 0.57 2.87 1.43
N GLY A 69 1.26 2.43 0.37
CA GLY A 69 0.69 1.56 -0.65
C GLY A 69 0.22 0.21 -0.09
N ARG A 70 1.00 -0.39 0.82
CA ARG A 70 0.61 -1.62 1.51
C ARG A 70 -0.60 -1.40 2.41
N GLY A 71 -0.66 -0.32 3.18
CA GLY A 71 -1.82 0.02 4.01
C GLY A 71 -3.11 0.17 3.20
N TYR A 72 -3.04 0.84 2.05
CA TYR A 72 -4.16 0.91 1.11
C TYR A 72 -4.58 -0.48 0.62
N ARG A 73 -3.62 -1.35 0.29
CA ARG A 73 -3.88 -2.70 -0.16
C ARG A 73 -4.58 -3.54 0.90
N ILE A 74 -4.06 -3.54 2.13
CA ILE A 74 -4.65 -4.23 3.30
C ILE A 74 -6.12 -3.83 3.45
N ARG A 75 -6.41 -2.53 3.44
CA ARG A 75 -7.77 -2.03 3.60
C ARG A 75 -8.70 -2.45 2.45
N GLU A 76 -8.20 -2.41 1.21
CA GLU A 76 -8.97 -2.81 0.03
C GLU A 76 -9.21 -4.33 -0.02
N GLU A 77 -8.22 -5.15 0.33
CA GLU A 77 -8.32 -6.62 0.33
C GLU A 77 -9.22 -7.14 1.46
N LEU A 78 -9.12 -6.58 2.66
CA LEU A 78 -9.93 -7.01 3.80
C LEU A 78 -11.35 -6.44 3.78
N GLY A 79 -11.56 -5.27 3.18
CA GLY A 79 -12.89 -4.66 3.05
C GLY A 79 -13.65 -4.59 4.39
N PRO A 80 -14.84 -5.23 4.51
CA PRO A 80 -15.61 -5.24 5.77
C PRO A 80 -14.89 -5.90 6.97
N ASP A 81 -13.94 -6.81 6.71
CA ASP A 81 -13.19 -7.51 7.75
C ASP A 81 -12.04 -6.66 8.34
N PHE A 82 -11.74 -5.52 7.73
CA PHE A 82 -10.69 -4.60 8.18
C PHE A 82 -10.88 -4.15 9.65
N LYS A 83 -12.12 -4.08 10.13
CA LYS A 83 -12.41 -3.78 11.55
C LYS A 83 -11.83 -4.83 12.52
N TYR A 84 -11.75 -6.10 12.10
CA TYR A 84 -11.16 -7.17 12.89
C TYR A 84 -9.64 -7.12 12.83
N PHE A 85 -9.07 -6.74 11.68
CA PHE A 85 -7.63 -6.49 11.58
C PHE A 85 -7.17 -5.43 12.58
N LEU A 86 -7.89 -4.30 12.69
CA LEU A 86 -7.56 -3.26 13.67
C LEU A 86 -7.57 -3.80 15.11
N ARG A 87 -8.57 -4.63 15.48
CA ARG A 87 -8.63 -5.26 16.80
C ARG A 87 -7.46 -6.22 17.02
N GLY A 88 -7.14 -7.02 16.01
CA GLY A 88 -6.03 -7.96 16.07
C GLY A 88 -4.68 -7.27 16.27
N LEU A 89 -4.48 -6.10 15.65
CA LEU A 89 -3.26 -5.30 15.81
C LEU A 89 -3.01 -4.90 17.27
N GLU A 90 -4.06 -4.62 18.04
CA GLU A 90 -3.95 -4.29 19.46
C GLU A 90 -3.30 -5.45 20.22
N GLU A 91 -3.84 -6.65 20.02
CA GLU A 91 -3.37 -7.86 20.69
C GLU A 91 -2.00 -8.32 20.20
N THR A 92 -1.72 -8.18 18.90
CA THR A 92 -0.50 -8.75 18.32
C THR A 92 0.70 -7.82 18.36
N SER A 93 0.46 -6.50 18.33
CA SER A 93 1.52 -5.49 18.20
C SER A 93 1.41 -4.36 19.22
N GLY A 94 0.37 -4.33 20.06
CA GLY A 94 0.13 -3.26 21.03
C GLY A 94 -0.36 -1.96 20.41
N ILE A 95 -0.64 -1.94 19.11
CA ILE A 95 -1.12 -0.74 18.40
C ILE A 95 -2.62 -0.58 18.65
N SER A 96 -3.00 0.46 19.39
CA SER A 96 -4.42 0.66 19.74
C SER A 96 -5.27 1.09 18.53
N PRO A 97 -6.44 0.47 18.31
CA PRO A 97 -7.39 0.88 17.27
C PRO A 97 -7.86 2.33 17.47
N ASP A 98 -7.92 2.79 18.71
CA ASP A 98 -8.37 4.15 19.03
C ASP A 98 -7.29 5.19 18.74
N GLU A 99 -6.01 4.82 18.81
CA GLU A 99 -4.92 5.67 18.32
C GLU A 99 -4.98 5.75 16.79
N LEU A 100 -5.13 4.62 16.11
CA LEU A 100 -5.24 4.57 14.64
C LEU A 100 -6.43 5.38 14.11
N LYS A 101 -7.56 5.40 14.81
CA LYS A 101 -8.74 6.22 14.43
C LYS A 101 -8.53 7.72 14.60
N LYS A 102 -7.63 8.14 15.49
CA LYS A 102 -7.31 9.56 15.72
C LYS A 102 -6.28 10.10 14.74
N MET A 103 -5.50 9.23 14.11
CA MET A 103 -4.54 9.59 13.07
C MET A 103 -5.24 10.10 11.80
N HIS A 104 -4.54 10.95 11.04
CA HIS A 104 -5.01 11.33 9.71
C HIS A 104 -5.04 10.08 8.80
N GLY A 105 -5.96 10.04 7.84
CA GLY A 105 -6.21 8.83 7.05
C GLY A 105 -4.97 8.22 6.38
N GLU A 106 -4.04 9.05 5.91
CA GLU A 106 -2.75 8.59 5.35
C GLU A 106 -1.77 8.07 6.40
N GLU A 107 -1.68 8.75 7.54
CA GLU A 107 -0.80 8.35 8.64
C GLU A 107 -1.23 7.00 9.20
N CYS A 108 -2.53 6.81 9.42
CA CYS A 108 -3.13 5.53 9.77
C CYS A 108 -2.69 4.41 8.79
N LEU A 109 -2.80 4.67 7.49
CA LEU A 109 -2.44 3.67 6.45
C LEU A 109 -0.94 3.41 6.39
N ARG A 110 -0.09 4.41 6.62
CA ARG A 110 1.38 4.20 6.76
C ARG A 110 1.67 3.29 7.94
N THR A 111 1.07 3.55 9.10
CA THR A 111 1.26 2.74 10.30
C THR A 111 0.83 1.30 10.05
N ILE A 112 -0.37 1.08 9.50
CA ILE A 112 -0.88 -0.25 9.14
C ILE A 112 0.06 -0.97 8.17
N GLY A 113 0.49 -0.30 7.10
CA GLY A 113 1.36 -0.93 6.09
C GLY A 113 2.79 -1.19 6.58
N SER A 114 3.22 -0.53 7.65
CA SER A 114 4.54 -0.74 8.26
C SER A 114 4.60 -2.00 9.12
N VAL A 115 3.45 -2.55 9.55
CA VAL A 115 3.39 -3.73 10.40
C VAL A 115 3.79 -4.97 9.60
N ASP A 116 4.90 -5.61 9.97
CA ASP A 116 5.38 -6.84 9.33
C ASP A 116 4.66 -8.08 9.90
N MET A 117 3.37 -8.21 9.58
CA MET A 117 2.53 -9.32 10.01
C MET A 117 1.64 -9.85 8.88
N ASP A 118 1.22 -11.10 9.02
CA ASP A 118 0.23 -11.71 8.14
C ASP A 118 -1.17 -11.14 8.46
N GLU A 119 -1.78 -10.52 7.46
CA GLU A 119 -3.06 -9.83 7.58
C GLU A 119 -4.20 -10.77 7.96
N PHE A 120 -4.16 -12.01 7.50
CA PHE A 120 -5.15 -13.03 7.83
C PHE A 120 -4.98 -13.54 9.25
N GLU A 121 -3.75 -13.75 9.71
CA GLU A 121 -3.48 -14.12 11.12
C GLU A 121 -3.98 -13.02 12.07
N VAL A 122 -3.68 -11.76 11.77
CA VAL A 122 -4.15 -10.61 12.57
C VAL A 122 -5.68 -10.54 12.58
N VAL A 123 -6.35 -10.76 11.45
CA VAL A 123 -7.83 -10.82 11.39
C VAL A 123 -8.38 -11.97 12.25
N LEU A 124 -7.76 -13.15 12.25
CA LEU A 124 -8.20 -14.29 13.04
C LEU A 124 -8.11 -14.00 14.54
N VAL A 125 -7.02 -13.37 14.99
CA VAL A 125 -6.89 -12.88 16.37
C VAL A 125 -8.02 -11.91 16.69
N GLY A 126 -8.22 -10.87 15.87
CA GLY A 126 -9.23 -9.84 16.14
C GLY A 126 -10.69 -10.29 16.02
N ARG A 127 -10.96 -11.46 15.41
CA ARG A 127 -12.28 -12.12 15.44
C ARG A 127 -12.53 -12.90 16.73
N SER A 128 -11.46 -13.29 17.42
CA SER A 128 -11.50 -14.08 18.65
C SER A 128 -11.63 -13.22 19.90
N VAL A 129 -11.60 -11.89 19.74
CA VAL A 129 -11.76 -10.84 20.76
C VAL A 129 -13.09 -10.11 20.57
#